data_AF-A0A151ECR0-F1
#
_entry.id   AF-A0A151ECR0-F1
#
_cell.length_a   1.000
_cell.length_b   1.000
_cell.length_c   1.000
_cell.angle_alpha   90.00
_cell.angle_beta   90.00
_cell.angle_gamma   90.00
#
_symmetry.space_group_name_H-M   'P 1'
#
loop_
_entity.id
_entity.type
_entity.pdbx_description
1 polymer ?
#
loop_
_entity_poly.entity_id
_entity_poly.type
_entity_poly.pdbx_seq_one_letter_code
_entity_poly.pdbx_strand_id
1 'polypeptide(L)'
;MVKNQIPHIFGRLLYGSRFHAIRQSRGQQGIGISAVVLYGQLTTGKHAKITSKVAPDRPAVVTELAIDTNKNRAEVISNSTNHWEKPMGTRFEISIIADYKRGKRFVYDYLQSTSIVNPHAQIIYKEPDGTDYTFERTSEILPRKSVEIKPHPYGVELGTLIKIAKNTKSRQLNSFLKTEFSSMGDRTTNATIKEAGLEKTLNPKNMTREQFLALHKAFKKVKIMAPSTDCLSPIGETLIKRSLKHETQEISPEFIITASRPSSVYSGNPFQVEVGLVYGGKLPKEEPVKIMRFANRVPLLYQQGGCVTTTAISSIDWRRYGLSQPSGKGIPTGPAIFLAHISSTQIPFTSESKEAIADVTEIENEVKLAFRECARKVQQHISKKVKRAKTREKFDLITRILPEIAKKSADMLNKPIPSLDKIITKIMDVVWIEDLIEYEKVSREPVQTTLIGNIPQEQKGGTITKSKIMIINYKRSPQKFNLYTIIPDDAVVGEVNPKPAKIANNYIKWCLDTIQPANKIDISFELAGLEKGDFDENDLYIENINPAFVIGADKWEGE
;
A
#
# COMPACT_ATOMS: atom_id res chain seq x y z
N MET A 1 -17.38 2.11 33.15
CA MET A 1 -15.95 2.27 32.78
C MET A 1 -15.74 3.39 31.76
N VAL A 2 -16.38 3.37 30.58
CA VAL A 2 -16.18 4.41 29.52
C VAL A 2 -16.64 5.82 29.95
N LYS A 3 -17.80 5.95 30.63
CA LYS A 3 -18.32 7.23 31.14
C LYS A 3 -17.29 8.02 31.97
N ASN A 4 -16.54 7.32 32.83
CA ASN A 4 -15.54 7.95 33.71
C ASN A 4 -14.24 8.31 32.96
N GLN A 5 -14.03 7.75 31.77
CA GLN A 5 -12.83 8.00 30.97
C GLN A 5 -12.99 9.20 30.03
N ILE A 6 -14.23 9.59 29.68
CA ILE A 6 -14.49 10.73 28.78
C ILE A 6 -13.78 12.00 29.24
N PRO A 7 -13.90 12.46 30.50
CA PRO A 7 -13.23 13.68 30.94
C PRO A 7 -11.70 13.57 30.85
N HIS A 8 -11.14 12.39 31.12
CA HIS A 8 -9.70 12.19 31.00
C HIS A 8 -9.21 12.16 29.55
N ILE A 9 -9.97 11.57 28.63
CA ILE A 9 -9.58 11.49 27.21
C ILE A 9 -9.64 12.86 26.53
N PHE A 10 -10.68 13.65 26.82
CA PHE A 10 -10.95 14.90 26.11
C PHE A 10 -10.45 16.16 26.82
N GLY A 11 -10.23 16.11 28.14
CA GLY A 11 -9.83 17.30 28.91
C GLY A 11 -8.61 17.11 29.80
N ARG A 12 -7.76 16.12 29.51
CA ARG A 12 -6.42 16.01 30.12
C ARG A 12 -5.37 15.96 29.03
N LEU A 13 -4.41 16.86 29.09
CA LEU A 13 -3.21 16.82 28.23
C LEU A 13 -2.32 15.66 28.69
N LEU A 14 -1.65 15.04 27.71
CA LEU A 14 -0.79 13.88 27.90
C LEU A 14 -1.51 12.69 28.56
N TYR A 15 -2.77 12.47 28.18
CA TYR A 15 -3.54 11.30 28.61
C TYR A 15 -3.86 10.41 27.42
N GLY A 16 -3.68 9.09 27.59
CA GLY A 16 -4.03 8.14 26.56
C GLY A 16 -3.54 6.73 26.85
N SER A 17 -4.25 5.75 26.31
CA SER A 17 -3.87 4.34 26.35
C SER A 17 -2.62 4.02 25.51
N ARG A 18 -2.04 5.02 24.84
CA ARG A 18 -0.95 4.89 23.86
C ARG A 18 0.43 5.18 24.44
N PHE A 19 0.51 5.71 25.66
CA PHE A 19 1.78 6.08 26.31
C PHE A 19 2.61 4.91 26.81
N HIS A 20 1.95 3.79 27.11
CA HIS A 20 2.59 2.62 27.71
C HIS A 20 2.83 1.50 26.69
N ALA A 21 2.05 1.49 25.61
CA ALA A 21 2.08 0.42 24.61
C ALA A 21 2.89 0.81 23.37
N ILE A 22 3.96 0.07 23.10
CA ILE A 22 4.75 0.21 21.87
C ILE A 22 4.06 -0.63 20.79
N ARG A 23 3.26 0.05 19.96
CA ARG A 23 2.58 -0.53 18.79
C ARG A 23 2.30 0.55 17.77
N GLN A 24 2.08 0.16 16.52
CA GLN A 24 1.65 1.10 15.50
C GLN A 24 0.34 1.79 15.91
N SER A 25 0.36 3.13 15.88
CA SER A 25 -0.81 3.96 16.10
C SER A 25 -0.73 5.28 15.33
N ARG A 26 -1.89 5.87 15.01
CA ARG A 26 -1.97 7.14 14.27
C ARG A 26 -1.41 8.34 15.05
N GLY A 27 -1.58 8.35 16.38
CA GLY A 27 -1.18 9.48 17.22
C GLY A 27 -0.33 9.03 18.41
N GLN A 28 0.79 9.72 18.63
CA GLN A 28 1.84 9.33 19.58
C GLN A 28 1.64 9.85 21.03
N GLN A 29 1.37 11.14 21.20
CA GLN A 29 1.52 11.83 22.50
C GLN A 29 0.19 12.11 23.23
N GLY A 30 -0.96 11.65 22.74
CA GLY A 30 -2.25 11.88 23.45
C GLY A 30 -2.63 13.35 23.68
N ILE A 31 -2.11 14.28 22.87
CA ILE A 31 -2.42 15.73 22.97
C ILE A 31 -3.56 16.14 22.03
N GLY A 32 -3.71 15.43 20.90
CA GLY A 32 -4.49 15.90 19.75
C GLY A 32 -5.89 16.40 20.07
N ILE A 33 -6.75 15.55 20.65
CA ILE A 33 -8.14 15.94 20.91
C ILE A 33 -8.27 16.99 22.01
N SER A 34 -7.46 16.90 23.07
CA SER A 34 -7.44 17.86 24.18
C SER A 34 -6.99 19.25 23.70
N ALA A 35 -6.06 19.32 22.75
CA ALA A 35 -5.64 20.58 22.13
C ALA A 35 -6.76 21.21 21.29
N VAL A 36 -7.57 20.40 20.60
CA VAL A 36 -8.75 20.89 19.86
C VAL A 36 -9.77 21.49 20.84
N VAL A 37 -10.07 20.79 21.94
CA VAL A 37 -10.95 21.30 23.01
C VAL A 37 -10.44 22.62 23.57
N LEU A 38 -9.15 22.68 23.90
CA LEU A 38 -8.52 23.91 24.41
C LEU A 38 -8.63 25.06 23.39
N TYR A 39 -8.37 24.79 22.10
CA TYR A 39 -8.46 25.81 21.06
C TYR A 39 -9.88 26.34 20.87
N GLY A 40 -10.89 25.47 20.90
CA GLY A 40 -12.30 25.90 20.82
C GLY A 40 -12.73 26.72 22.03
N GLN A 41 -12.30 26.31 23.24
CA GLN A 41 -12.53 27.08 24.46
C GLN A 41 -11.87 28.45 24.42
N LEU A 42 -10.61 28.53 23.97
CA LEU A 42 -9.88 29.81 23.89
C LEU A 42 -10.46 30.76 22.83
N THR A 43 -10.92 30.22 21.70
CA THR A 43 -11.41 31.05 20.58
C THR A 43 -12.88 31.44 20.73
N THR A 44 -13.75 30.54 21.16
CA THR A 44 -15.20 30.79 21.20
C THR A 44 -15.78 30.89 22.61
N GLY A 45 -15.05 30.45 23.65
CA GLY A 45 -15.56 30.33 25.00
C GLY A 45 -16.62 29.23 25.19
N LYS A 46 -16.99 28.50 24.13
CA LYS A 46 -18.00 27.43 24.19
C LYS A 46 -17.38 26.10 24.63
N HIS A 47 -18.15 25.35 25.41
CA HIS A 47 -17.77 24.02 25.88
C HIS A 47 -17.84 22.99 24.76
N ALA A 48 -16.96 21.98 24.82
CA ALA A 48 -17.01 20.86 23.88
C ALA A 48 -18.11 19.88 24.30
N LYS A 49 -18.91 19.42 23.33
CA LYS A 49 -20.02 18.50 23.57
C LYS A 49 -19.69 17.11 23.04
N ILE A 50 -19.69 16.13 23.94
CA ILE A 50 -19.36 14.73 23.63
C ILE A 50 -20.62 13.90 23.85
N THR A 51 -21.09 13.20 22.83
CA THR A 51 -22.17 12.22 22.96
C THR A 51 -21.63 10.83 22.68
N SER A 52 -21.72 9.89 23.62
CA SER A 52 -21.18 8.53 23.46
C SER A 52 -22.16 7.46 23.92
N LYS A 53 -22.32 6.41 23.12
CA LYS A 53 -23.16 5.23 23.41
C LYS A 53 -22.33 3.97 23.20
N VAL A 54 -22.22 3.18 24.27
CA VAL A 54 -21.33 2.01 24.31
C VAL A 54 -21.99 0.78 23.71
N ALA A 55 -23.31 0.63 23.90
CA ALA A 55 -24.06 -0.53 23.48
C ALA A 55 -25.54 -0.17 23.21
N PRO A 56 -26.27 -0.98 22.42
CA PRO A 56 -27.65 -0.67 22.00
C PRO A 56 -28.64 -0.53 23.17
N ASP A 57 -28.42 -1.32 24.22
CA ASP A 57 -29.21 -1.42 25.46
C ASP A 57 -28.97 -0.25 26.43
N ARG A 58 -28.00 0.63 26.15
CA ARG A 58 -27.63 1.73 27.04
C ARG A 58 -27.98 3.09 26.45
N PRO A 59 -28.45 4.04 27.28
CA PRO A 59 -28.67 5.41 26.81
C PRO A 59 -27.34 6.07 26.43
N ALA A 60 -27.39 7.04 25.52
CA ALA A 60 -26.21 7.81 25.15
C ALA A 60 -25.89 8.82 26.25
N VAL A 61 -24.62 8.87 26.68
CA VAL A 61 -24.14 9.85 27.64
C VAL A 61 -23.72 11.10 26.87
N VAL A 62 -24.29 12.24 27.24
CA VAL A 62 -23.93 13.56 26.73
C VAL A 62 -23.15 14.28 27.83
N THR A 63 -21.91 14.66 27.54
CA THR A 63 -21.02 15.36 28.47
C THR A 63 -20.55 16.64 27.82
N GLU A 64 -20.80 17.76 28.48
CA GLU A 64 -20.19 19.04 28.12
C GLU A 64 -19.00 19.29 29.04
N LEU A 65 -17.84 19.54 28.43
CA LEU A 65 -16.60 19.71 29.17
C LEU A 65 -15.81 20.92 28.68
N ALA A 66 -15.13 21.53 29.64
CA ALA A 66 -14.07 22.51 29.46
C ALA A 66 -12.75 21.92 30.00
N ILE A 67 -11.63 22.61 29.76
CA ILE A 67 -10.33 22.29 30.32
C ILE A 67 -9.94 23.39 31.30
N ASP A 68 -9.69 23.00 32.55
CA ASP A 68 -8.97 23.83 33.52
C ASP A 68 -7.47 23.74 33.20
N THR A 69 -6.94 24.84 32.66
CA THR A 69 -5.54 24.96 32.26
C THR A 69 -4.58 24.95 33.45
N ASN A 70 -5.00 25.40 34.63
CA ASN A 70 -4.16 25.43 35.83
C ASN A 70 -3.95 24.02 36.39
N LYS A 71 -5.02 23.21 36.43
CA LYS A 71 -4.96 21.83 36.96
C LYS A 71 -4.69 20.77 35.90
N ASN A 72 -4.74 21.13 34.61
CA ASN A 72 -4.72 20.20 33.49
C ASN A 72 -5.72 19.05 33.69
N ARG A 73 -6.97 19.42 33.95
CA ARG A 73 -8.09 18.51 34.18
C ARG A 73 -9.34 19.03 33.49
N ALA A 74 -10.20 18.09 33.10
CA ALA A 74 -11.51 18.42 32.57
C ALA A 74 -12.39 18.99 33.68
N GLU A 75 -13.08 20.08 33.35
CA GLU A 75 -14.19 20.61 34.11
C GLU A 75 -15.48 20.14 33.43
N VAL A 76 -16.22 19.26 34.09
CA VAL A 76 -17.49 18.73 33.57
C VAL A 76 -18.61 19.62 34.05
N ILE A 77 -19.29 20.28 33.11
CA ILE A 77 -20.32 21.27 33.42
C ILE A 77 -21.69 20.60 33.44
N SER A 78 -21.96 19.77 32.44
CA SER A 78 -23.21 19.02 32.35
C SER A 78 -22.95 17.57 31.96
N ASN A 79 -23.75 16.67 32.53
CA ASN A 79 -23.71 15.26 32.24
C ASN A 79 -25.14 14.73 32.21
N SER A 80 -25.70 14.58 31.01
CA SER A 80 -27.06 14.12 30.80
C SER A 80 -27.08 12.83 29.98
N THR A 81 -28.24 12.19 29.92
CA THR A 81 -28.44 10.99 29.11
C THR A 81 -29.54 11.25 28.10
N ASN A 82 -29.24 11.04 26.81
CA ASN A 82 -30.19 11.23 25.72
C ASN A 82 -30.43 9.92 24.97
N HIS A 83 -31.60 9.81 24.35
CA HIS A 83 -31.84 8.77 23.36
C HIS A 83 -31.03 9.06 22.09
N TRP A 84 -30.37 8.03 21.56
CA TRP A 84 -29.63 8.12 20.30
C TRP A 84 -29.96 6.89 19.46
N GLU A 85 -30.41 7.16 18.23
CA GLU A 85 -30.89 6.14 17.28
C GLU A 85 -29.82 5.10 16.93
N LYS A 86 -28.54 5.50 16.86
CA LYS A 86 -27.46 4.58 16.48
C LYS A 86 -27.21 3.54 17.58
N PRO A 87 -26.84 2.29 17.22
CA PRO A 87 -26.60 1.23 18.20
C PRO A 87 -25.38 1.51 19.10
N MET A 88 -24.32 2.08 18.53
CA MET A 88 -23.10 2.44 19.24
C MET A 88 -22.36 3.58 18.52
N GLY A 89 -21.52 4.32 19.25
CA GLY A 89 -20.62 5.31 18.65
C GLY A 89 -20.23 6.44 19.59
N THR A 90 -19.50 7.42 19.05
CA THR A 90 -19.17 8.67 19.74
C THR A 90 -19.23 9.83 18.74
N ARG A 91 -19.93 10.90 19.12
CA ARG A 91 -20.02 12.18 18.40
C ARG A 91 -19.27 13.23 19.22
N PHE A 92 -18.38 13.97 18.58
CA PHE A 92 -17.61 15.06 19.15
C PHE A 92 -17.97 16.35 18.42
N GLU A 93 -18.42 17.35 19.16
CA GLU A 93 -18.82 18.66 18.62
C GLU A 93 -18.06 19.76 19.34
N ILE A 94 -17.54 20.70 18.57
CA ILE A 94 -16.82 21.85 19.08
C ILE A 94 -17.04 23.06 18.19
N SER A 95 -17.10 24.24 18.79
CA SER A 95 -17.09 25.51 18.08
C SER A 95 -15.66 26.07 18.10
N ILE A 96 -15.13 26.42 16.93
CA ILE A 96 -13.81 27.03 16.77
C ILE A 96 -13.92 28.24 15.85
N ILE A 97 -13.05 29.23 16.02
CA ILE A 97 -12.85 30.30 15.04
C ILE A 97 -11.78 29.82 14.05
N ALA A 98 -12.12 29.69 12.76
CA ALA A 98 -11.21 29.29 11.71
C ALA A 98 -11.61 29.86 10.33
N ASP A 99 -10.64 30.05 9.42
CA ASP A 99 -10.90 30.43 8.02
C ASP A 99 -11.11 29.18 7.15
N TYR A 100 -12.37 28.78 7.03
CA TYR A 100 -12.75 27.62 6.22
C TYR A 100 -12.64 27.87 4.71
N LYS A 101 -12.77 29.12 4.22
CA LYS A 101 -12.74 29.41 2.78
C LYS A 101 -11.38 29.06 2.17
N ARG A 102 -10.30 29.39 2.87
CA ARG A 102 -8.94 28.99 2.48
C ARG A 102 -8.66 27.52 2.75
N GLY A 103 -9.23 26.97 3.83
CA GLY A 103 -9.02 25.60 4.29
C GLY A 103 -9.78 24.51 3.51
N LYS A 104 -10.84 24.87 2.77
CA LYS A 104 -11.78 23.95 2.13
C LYS A 104 -11.10 22.83 1.34
N ARG A 105 -10.16 23.21 0.46
CA ARG A 105 -9.39 22.27 -0.36
C ARG A 105 -8.54 21.31 0.48
N PHE A 106 -7.90 21.80 1.54
CA PHE A 106 -7.04 20.98 2.39
C PHE A 106 -7.83 19.95 3.19
N VAL A 107 -9.04 20.31 3.67
CA VAL A 107 -9.92 19.36 4.36
C VAL A 107 -10.38 18.26 3.40
N TYR A 108 -10.79 18.64 2.19
CA TYR A 108 -11.16 17.67 1.15
C TYR A 108 -9.98 16.73 0.82
N ASP A 109 -8.80 17.29 0.51
CA ASP A 109 -7.60 16.52 0.15
C ASP A 109 -7.17 15.59 1.30
N TYR A 110 -7.36 16.00 2.56
CA TYR A 110 -7.09 15.17 3.74
C TYR A 110 -8.03 13.97 3.83
N LEU A 111 -9.33 14.19 3.64
CA LEU A 111 -10.35 13.13 3.72
C LEU A 111 -10.23 12.17 2.54
N GLN A 112 -10.00 12.70 1.34
CA GLN A 112 -9.69 11.93 0.13
C GLN A 112 -8.44 11.08 0.33
N SER A 113 -7.35 11.65 0.85
CA SER A 113 -6.15 10.86 1.13
C SER A 113 -6.38 9.82 2.23
N THR A 114 -7.26 10.12 3.19
CA THR A 114 -7.61 9.19 4.27
C THR A 114 -8.44 8.00 3.79
N SER A 115 -9.33 8.17 2.80
CA SER A 115 -10.09 7.07 2.20
C SER A 115 -9.18 6.10 1.47
N ILE A 116 -8.20 6.59 0.70
CA ILE A 116 -7.23 5.77 -0.04
C ILE A 116 -6.48 4.81 0.90
N VAL A 117 -6.06 5.30 2.07
CA VAL A 117 -5.26 4.50 3.00
C VAL A 117 -6.10 3.69 3.98
N ASN A 118 -7.40 3.95 4.06
CA ASN A 118 -8.32 3.20 4.89
C ASN A 118 -9.50 2.68 4.05
N PRO A 119 -9.27 1.72 3.13
CA PRO A 119 -10.30 1.23 2.20
C PRO A 119 -11.50 0.57 2.89
N HIS A 120 -11.36 0.20 4.16
CA HIS A 120 -12.41 -0.40 4.98
C HIS A 120 -13.35 0.64 5.62
N ALA A 121 -13.04 1.92 5.52
CA ALA A 121 -13.81 2.98 6.16
C ALA A 121 -14.63 3.74 5.11
N GLN A 122 -15.91 3.93 5.41
CA GLN A 122 -16.76 4.89 4.70
C GLN A 122 -16.67 6.25 5.39
N ILE A 123 -16.44 7.31 4.62
CA ILE A 123 -16.30 8.67 5.13
C ILE A 123 -17.36 9.55 4.46
N ILE A 124 -18.20 10.18 5.28
CA ILE A 124 -19.20 11.15 4.80
C ILE A 124 -18.76 12.53 5.27
N TYR A 125 -18.57 13.44 4.34
CA TYR A 125 -18.15 14.81 4.57
C TYR A 125 -19.26 15.76 4.13
N LYS A 126 -19.82 16.48 5.09
CA LYS A 126 -20.88 17.47 4.86
C LYS A 126 -20.31 18.86 5.03
N GLU A 127 -20.36 19.66 3.98
CA GLU A 127 -19.88 21.04 4.01
C GLU A 127 -20.94 22.00 4.58
N PRO A 128 -20.52 23.16 5.13
CA PRO A 128 -21.44 24.22 5.56
C PRO A 128 -22.38 24.71 4.43
N ASP A 129 -21.92 24.61 3.18
CA ASP A 129 -22.67 25.01 1.98
C ASP A 129 -23.79 24.01 1.62
N GLY A 130 -23.87 22.86 2.31
CA GLY A 130 -24.85 21.79 2.06
C GLY A 130 -24.40 20.71 1.07
N THR A 131 -23.18 20.83 0.53
CA THR A 131 -22.58 19.79 -0.32
C THR A 131 -22.18 18.57 0.51
N ASP A 132 -22.65 17.40 0.10
CA ASP A 132 -22.31 16.12 0.72
C ASP A 132 -21.36 15.32 -0.19
N TYR A 133 -20.18 14.98 0.32
CA TYR A 133 -19.25 14.05 -0.31
C TYR A 133 -19.28 12.72 0.44
N THR A 134 -19.44 11.63 -0.30
CA THR A 134 -19.39 10.28 0.25
C THR A 134 -18.21 9.54 -0.37
N PHE A 135 -17.22 9.22 0.46
CA PHE A 135 -16.13 8.32 0.10
C PHE A 135 -16.54 6.91 0.54
N GLU A 136 -16.92 6.08 -0.43
CA GLU A 136 -17.34 4.70 -0.19
C GLU A 136 -16.15 3.81 0.20
N ARG A 137 -16.46 2.73 0.93
CA ARG A 137 -15.44 1.74 1.29
C ARG A 137 -15.13 0.90 0.05
N THR A 138 -13.85 0.59 -0.17
CA THR A 138 -13.38 -0.27 -1.27
C THR A 138 -13.18 -1.72 -0.85
N SER A 139 -13.15 -2.00 0.47
CA SER A 139 -12.97 -3.36 0.98
C SER A 139 -13.75 -3.55 2.29
N GLU A 140 -14.28 -4.74 2.52
CA GLU A 140 -14.87 -5.13 3.82
C GLU A 140 -13.84 -5.75 4.78
N ILE A 141 -12.61 -6.00 4.29
CA ILE A 141 -11.57 -6.67 5.06
C ILE A 141 -10.98 -5.69 6.08
N LEU A 142 -11.17 -6.02 7.36
CA LEU A 142 -10.58 -5.23 8.45
C LEU A 142 -9.07 -5.46 8.55
N PRO A 143 -8.31 -4.40 8.86
CA PRO A 143 -6.87 -4.51 9.05
C PRO A 143 -6.52 -5.34 10.30
N ARG A 144 -5.38 -6.05 10.23
CA ARG A 144 -4.83 -6.78 11.38
C ARG A 144 -4.61 -5.83 12.56
N LYS A 145 -5.06 -6.23 13.75
CA LYS A 145 -4.83 -5.43 14.96
C LYS A 145 -3.36 -5.50 15.37
N SER A 146 -2.73 -4.34 15.57
CA SER A 146 -1.35 -4.26 16.07
C SER A 146 -1.25 -4.76 17.50
N VAL A 147 -0.28 -5.65 17.74
CA VAL A 147 0.03 -6.20 19.06
C VAL A 147 1.05 -5.30 19.76
N GLU A 148 0.92 -5.15 21.07
CA GLU A 148 1.90 -4.43 21.88
C GLU A 148 3.18 -5.26 22.01
N ILE A 149 4.32 -4.63 21.71
CA ILE A 149 5.64 -5.23 21.92
C ILE A 149 6.38 -4.54 23.05
N LYS A 150 7.39 -5.25 23.56
CA LYS A 150 8.36 -4.72 24.51
C LYS A 150 9.36 -3.81 23.79
N PRO A 151 9.98 -2.86 24.50
CA PRO A 151 11.01 -2.01 23.91
C PRO A 151 12.22 -2.81 23.45
N HIS A 152 12.76 -2.44 22.29
CA HIS A 152 13.98 -3.04 21.77
C HIS A 152 15.22 -2.34 22.38
N PRO A 153 16.24 -3.07 22.86
CA PRO A 153 17.39 -2.49 23.55
C PRO A 153 18.14 -1.41 22.75
N TYR A 154 18.25 -1.56 21.43
CA TYR A 154 18.93 -0.60 20.55
C TYR A 154 18.25 0.79 20.50
N GLY A 155 16.94 0.85 20.76
CA GLY A 155 16.14 2.08 20.71
C GLY A 155 15.89 2.75 22.06
N VAL A 156 16.39 2.15 23.14
CA VAL A 156 16.07 2.60 24.49
C VAL A 156 17.07 3.67 24.91
N GLU A 157 16.58 4.87 25.18
CA GLU A 157 17.38 5.94 25.77
C GLU A 157 17.69 5.69 27.25
N LEU A 158 18.77 6.31 27.74
CA LEU A 158 19.23 6.16 29.14
C LEU A 158 18.13 6.48 30.18
N GLY A 159 17.36 7.55 29.97
CA GLY A 159 16.28 7.94 30.88
C GLY A 159 15.16 6.89 30.93
N THR A 160 14.81 6.34 29.78
CA THR A 160 13.81 5.27 29.66
C THR A 160 14.31 3.97 30.32
N LEU A 161 15.58 3.62 30.12
CA LEU A 161 16.21 2.47 30.78
C LEU A 161 16.12 2.56 32.31
N ILE A 162 16.48 3.72 32.88
CA ILE A 162 16.40 3.96 34.33
C ILE A 162 14.95 3.86 34.82
N LYS A 163 13.99 4.40 34.07
CA LYS A 163 12.56 4.36 34.42
C LYS A 163 12.03 2.92 34.43
N ILE A 164 12.37 2.12 33.41
CA ILE A 164 11.98 0.71 33.32
C ILE A 164 12.61 -0.07 34.49
N ALA A 165 13.89 0.18 34.79
CA ALA A 165 14.60 -0.47 35.89
C ALA A 165 14.00 -0.16 37.27
N LYS A 166 13.46 1.05 37.49
CA LYS A 166 12.76 1.39 38.74
C LYS A 166 11.41 0.68 38.87
N ASN A 167 10.68 0.55 37.76
CA ASN A 167 9.33 -0.03 37.76
C ASN A 167 9.30 -1.56 37.65
N THR A 168 10.42 -2.20 37.28
CA THR A 168 10.46 -3.65 37.09
C THR A 168 10.20 -4.42 38.39
N LYS A 169 9.66 -5.64 38.22
CA LYS A 169 9.53 -6.63 39.30
C LYS A 169 10.76 -7.53 39.43
N SER A 170 11.66 -7.53 38.43
CA SER A 170 12.85 -8.38 38.41
C SER A 170 13.88 -7.95 39.46
N ARG A 171 14.43 -8.91 40.21
CA ARG A 171 15.46 -8.68 41.24
C ARG A 171 16.90 -8.85 40.73
N GLN A 172 17.06 -9.46 39.55
CA GLN A 172 18.35 -9.74 38.93
C GLN A 172 18.43 -9.13 37.53
N LEU A 173 19.61 -8.65 37.14
CA LEU A 173 19.87 -8.02 35.86
C LEU A 173 19.60 -8.96 34.67
N ASN A 174 19.95 -10.24 34.80
CA ASN A 174 19.68 -11.23 33.75
C ASN A 174 18.16 -11.40 33.50
N SER A 175 17.37 -11.54 34.57
CA SER A 175 15.91 -11.63 34.49
C SER A 175 15.29 -10.35 33.94
N PHE A 176 15.81 -9.18 34.37
CA PHE A 176 15.36 -7.88 33.91
C PHE A 176 15.49 -7.74 32.38
N LEU A 177 16.66 -8.07 31.84
CA LEU A 177 16.93 -7.94 30.41
C LEU A 177 16.05 -8.86 29.55
N LYS A 178 15.77 -10.08 30.01
CA LYS A 178 14.87 -11.01 29.29
C LYS A 178 13.39 -10.63 29.40
N THR A 179 12.98 -10.09 30.56
CA THR A 179 11.57 -9.86 30.85
C THR A 179 11.09 -8.52 30.28
N GLU A 180 11.91 -7.48 30.32
CA GLU A 180 11.47 -6.12 29.97
C GLU A 180 11.76 -5.74 28.51
N PHE A 181 12.68 -6.42 27.82
CA PHE A 181 13.08 -6.08 26.45
C PHE A 181 12.71 -7.17 25.44
N SER A 182 12.48 -6.76 24.20
CA SER A 182 12.30 -7.69 23.08
C SER A 182 13.64 -8.25 22.60
N SER A 183 13.62 -9.46 22.03
CA SER A 183 14.80 -10.06 21.36
C SER A 183 16.01 -10.33 22.27
N MET A 184 15.78 -10.46 23.58
CA MET A 184 16.80 -10.76 24.59
C MET A 184 16.65 -12.21 25.08
N GLY A 185 17.46 -13.11 24.51
CA GLY A 185 17.60 -14.49 24.98
C GLY A 185 18.85 -14.68 25.81
N ASP A 186 19.05 -15.88 26.35
CA ASP A 186 20.15 -16.21 27.27
C ASP A 186 21.53 -15.84 26.73
N ARG A 187 21.78 -16.15 25.46
CA ARG A 187 23.06 -15.86 24.80
C ARG A 187 23.30 -14.35 24.65
N THR A 188 22.29 -13.60 24.20
CA THR A 188 22.43 -12.15 23.98
C THR A 188 22.52 -11.41 25.31
N THR A 189 21.70 -11.77 26.30
CA THR A 189 21.75 -11.19 27.64
C THR A 189 23.12 -11.41 28.31
N ASN A 190 23.67 -12.62 28.25
CA ASN A 190 24.99 -12.90 28.81
C ASN A 190 26.10 -12.11 28.09
N ALA A 191 26.02 -11.97 26.77
CA ALA A 191 26.97 -11.18 26.00
C ALA A 191 26.89 -9.68 26.36
N THR A 192 25.69 -9.13 26.50
CA THR A 192 25.49 -7.72 26.89
C THR A 192 26.01 -7.44 28.31
N ILE A 193 25.74 -8.33 29.27
CA ILE A 193 26.23 -8.17 30.65
C ILE A 193 27.76 -8.24 30.70
N LYS A 194 28.37 -9.15 29.92
CA LYS A 194 29.83 -9.28 29.83
C LYS A 194 30.48 -8.04 29.21
N GLU A 195 29.91 -7.52 28.12
CA GLU A 195 30.41 -6.30 27.46
C GLU A 195 30.24 -5.06 28.35
N ALA A 196 29.20 -5.01 29.18
CA ALA A 196 28.97 -3.93 30.13
C ALA A 196 29.86 -4.01 31.38
N GLY A 197 30.55 -5.12 31.63
CA GLY A 197 31.35 -5.34 32.84
C GLY A 197 30.50 -5.41 34.12
N LEU A 198 29.26 -5.90 34.02
CA LEU A 198 28.32 -5.95 35.14
C LEU A 198 28.11 -7.40 35.65
N GLU A 199 27.65 -7.54 36.89
CA GLU A 199 27.27 -8.83 37.45
C GLU A 199 25.82 -9.21 37.12
N LYS A 200 25.57 -10.51 36.90
CA LYS A 200 24.23 -11.02 36.56
C LYS A 200 23.22 -10.89 37.69
N THR A 201 23.70 -10.95 38.93
CA THR A 201 22.94 -10.90 40.19
C THR A 201 22.61 -9.47 40.63
N LEU A 202 23.18 -8.46 39.96
CA LEU A 202 22.96 -7.06 40.30
C LEU A 202 21.47 -6.71 40.23
N ASN A 203 20.99 -5.98 41.23
CA ASN A 203 19.59 -5.57 41.29
C ASN A 203 19.38 -4.29 40.44
N PRO A 204 18.53 -4.34 39.40
CA PRO A 204 18.31 -3.19 38.50
C PRO A 204 17.82 -1.93 39.22
N LYS A 205 17.16 -2.05 40.38
CA LYS A 205 16.66 -0.90 41.15
C LYS A 205 17.76 -0.09 41.84
N ASN A 206 18.88 -0.74 42.15
CA ASN A 206 19.98 -0.14 42.92
C ASN A 206 21.17 0.24 42.02
N MET A 207 21.04 0.11 40.71
CA MET A 207 22.10 0.43 39.76
C MET A 207 22.41 1.93 39.72
N THR A 208 23.68 2.27 39.61
CA THR A 208 24.12 3.67 39.46
C THR A 208 23.97 4.15 38.02
N ARG A 209 23.97 5.47 37.82
CA ARG A 209 23.89 6.08 36.47
C ARG A 209 25.02 5.61 35.56
N GLU A 210 26.22 5.41 36.09
CA GLU A 210 27.39 4.94 35.35
C GLU A 210 27.20 3.50 34.86
N GLN A 211 26.64 2.63 35.70
CA GLN A 211 26.32 1.25 35.32
C GLN A 211 25.24 1.21 34.23
N PHE A 212 24.22 2.06 34.32
CA PHE A 212 23.23 2.20 33.24
C PHE A 212 23.84 2.72 31.93
N LEU A 213 24.81 3.64 32.02
CA LEU A 213 25.50 4.16 30.84
C LEU A 213 26.39 3.09 30.19
N ALA A 214 27.07 2.26 30.98
CA ALA A 214 27.81 1.10 30.50
C ALA A 214 26.90 0.10 29.79
N LEU A 215 25.75 -0.23 30.39
CA LEU A 215 24.75 -1.12 29.80
C LEU A 215 24.17 -0.55 28.48
N HIS A 216 23.87 0.75 28.44
CA HIS A 216 23.38 1.41 27.23
C HIS A 216 24.42 1.41 26.10
N LYS A 217 25.71 1.61 26.41
CA LYS A 217 26.80 1.46 25.43
C LYS A 217 26.91 0.02 24.93
N ALA A 218 26.73 -0.97 25.80
CA ALA A 218 26.77 -2.39 25.42
C ALA A 218 25.64 -2.77 24.44
N PHE A 219 24.44 -2.20 24.58
CA PHE A 219 23.33 -2.45 23.64
C PHE A 219 23.64 -2.06 22.19
N LYS A 220 24.46 -1.03 21.96
CA LYS A 220 24.85 -0.60 20.60
C LYS A 220 25.95 -1.48 19.99
N LYS A 221 26.77 -2.12 20.82
CA LYS A 221 27.88 -2.97 20.37
C LYS A 221 27.46 -4.41 20.11
N VAL A 222 26.56 -4.95 20.94
CA VAL A 222 26.11 -6.34 20.82
C VAL A 222 25.11 -6.45 19.67
N LYS A 223 25.31 -7.46 18.81
CA LYS A 223 24.36 -7.79 17.74
C LYS A 223 23.11 -8.43 18.34
N ILE A 224 22.02 -7.66 18.40
CA ILE A 224 20.70 -8.10 18.86
C ILE A 224 19.82 -8.34 17.63
N MET A 225 18.97 -9.37 17.70
CA MET A 225 18.02 -9.66 16.62
C MET A 225 16.95 -8.58 16.50
N ALA A 226 16.46 -8.35 15.29
CA ALA A 226 15.34 -7.45 15.05
C ALA A 226 14.10 -7.81 15.90
N PRO A 227 13.28 -6.83 16.31
CA PRO A 227 12.01 -7.07 17.00
C PRO A 227 10.97 -7.72 16.09
N SER A 228 9.91 -8.30 16.67
CA SER A 228 8.80 -8.88 15.90
C SER A 228 8.04 -7.81 15.10
N THR A 229 7.58 -8.22 13.92
CA THR A 229 6.80 -7.41 12.97
C THR A 229 5.31 -7.35 13.30
N ASP A 230 4.83 -8.17 14.24
CA ASP A 230 3.42 -8.24 14.65
C ASP A 230 2.88 -6.95 15.30
N CYS A 231 3.78 -6.04 15.66
CA CYS A 231 3.44 -4.71 16.17
C CYS A 231 3.00 -3.73 15.07
N LEU A 232 3.19 -4.10 13.81
CA LEU A 232 2.81 -3.32 12.63
C LEU A 232 1.50 -3.86 12.03
N SER A 233 0.80 -2.95 11.38
CA SER A 233 -0.45 -3.12 10.65
C SER A 233 -0.35 -2.35 9.33
N PRO A 234 0.46 -2.87 8.37
CA PRO A 234 0.54 -2.31 7.01
C PRO A 234 -0.82 -2.29 6.32
N ILE A 235 -0.95 -1.56 5.21
CA ILE A 235 -2.20 -1.51 4.43
C ILE A 235 -2.34 -2.81 3.63
N GLY A 236 -1.27 -3.27 2.99
CA GLY A 236 -1.25 -4.40 2.07
C GLY A 236 -1.20 -3.93 0.61
N GLU A 237 -0.44 -4.65 -0.20
CA GLU A 237 -0.20 -4.33 -1.61
C GLU A 237 -1.50 -4.30 -2.45
N THR A 238 -2.32 -5.34 -2.30
CA THR A 238 -3.61 -5.47 -2.99
C THR A 238 -4.59 -4.36 -2.64
N LEU A 239 -4.66 -4.02 -1.35
CA LEU A 239 -5.54 -2.96 -0.84
C LEU A 239 -5.10 -1.57 -1.34
N ILE A 240 -3.79 -1.28 -1.39
CA ILE A 240 -3.28 -0.04 -1.98
C ILE A 240 -3.65 0.04 -3.47
N LYS A 241 -3.48 -1.05 -4.23
CA LYS A 241 -3.82 -1.10 -5.66
C LYS A 241 -5.31 -0.81 -5.89
N ARG A 242 -6.19 -1.45 -5.11
CA ARG A 242 -7.65 -1.24 -5.17
C ARG A 242 -8.04 0.19 -4.83
N SER A 243 -7.50 0.75 -3.73
CA SER A 243 -7.77 2.13 -3.33
C SER A 243 -7.33 3.13 -4.39
N LEU A 244 -6.12 2.97 -4.94
CA LEU A 244 -5.61 3.83 -6.00
C LEU A 244 -6.47 3.72 -7.25
N LYS A 245 -6.91 2.52 -7.63
CA LYS A 245 -7.77 2.31 -8.79
C LYS A 245 -9.13 2.99 -8.63
N HIS A 246 -9.78 2.84 -7.48
CA HIS A 246 -11.05 3.48 -7.19
C HIS A 246 -10.94 5.00 -7.26
N GLU A 247 -9.91 5.57 -6.62
CA GLU A 247 -9.73 7.02 -6.56
C GLU A 247 -9.33 7.62 -7.92
N THR A 248 -8.50 6.90 -8.68
CA THR A 248 -8.00 7.37 -9.98
C THR A 248 -8.88 6.93 -11.14
N GLN A 249 -10.08 6.40 -10.89
CA GLN A 249 -10.99 5.96 -11.94
C GLN A 249 -11.36 7.08 -12.93
N GLU A 250 -11.48 8.32 -12.44
CA GLU A 250 -11.71 9.51 -13.30
C GLU A 250 -10.55 9.78 -14.26
N ILE A 251 -9.34 9.50 -13.79
CA ILE A 251 -8.08 9.71 -14.48
C ILE A 251 -7.81 8.56 -15.47
N SER A 252 -8.41 7.39 -15.24
CA SER A 252 -8.24 6.15 -16.02
C SER A 252 -6.76 5.83 -16.26
N PRO A 253 -6.00 5.51 -15.20
CA PRO A 253 -4.57 5.24 -15.35
C PRO A 253 -4.33 4.03 -16.23
N GLU A 254 -3.22 4.06 -16.98
CA GLU A 254 -2.83 2.95 -17.85
C GLU A 254 -2.22 1.81 -17.04
N PHE A 255 -1.50 2.14 -15.98
CA PHE A 255 -0.75 1.15 -15.20
C PHE A 255 -0.69 1.53 -13.72
N ILE A 256 -0.98 0.58 -12.83
CA ILE A 256 -0.86 0.74 -11.38
C ILE A 256 0.00 -0.40 -10.84
N ILE A 257 1.10 -0.04 -10.19
CA ILE A 257 1.96 -0.99 -9.50
C ILE A 257 2.14 -0.60 -8.05
N THR A 258 2.22 -1.61 -7.20
CA THR A 258 2.41 -1.47 -5.77
C THR A 258 3.55 -2.39 -5.34
N ALA A 259 4.19 -2.08 -4.23
CA ALA A 259 5.20 -2.95 -3.61
C ALA A 259 5.19 -2.77 -2.10
N SER A 260 5.22 -3.89 -1.37
CA SER A 260 5.38 -3.92 0.08
C SER A 260 6.73 -4.55 0.43
N ARG A 261 7.60 -3.78 1.09
CA ARG A 261 8.92 -4.28 1.50
C ARG A 261 8.82 -5.07 2.82
N PRO A 262 9.76 -5.98 3.10
CA PRO A 262 9.88 -6.56 4.42
C PRO A 262 10.15 -5.46 5.47
N SER A 263 9.79 -5.72 6.72
CA SER A 263 10.05 -4.77 7.80
C SER A 263 11.55 -4.59 8.04
N SER A 264 11.97 -3.36 8.22
CA SER A 264 13.30 -2.96 8.65
C SER A 264 13.25 -2.33 10.05
N VAL A 265 14.39 -2.00 10.64
CA VAL A 265 14.46 -1.43 11.99
C VAL A 265 15.31 -0.18 11.96
N TYR A 266 14.82 0.91 12.56
CA TYR A 266 15.61 2.11 12.78
C TYR A 266 15.58 2.42 14.27
N SER A 267 16.73 2.70 14.89
CA SER A 267 16.79 3.02 16.33
C SER A 267 15.91 2.13 17.22
N GLY A 268 15.89 0.81 16.97
CA GLY A 268 15.09 -0.18 17.72
C GLY A 268 13.58 -0.19 17.44
N ASN A 269 13.07 0.69 16.59
CA ASN A 269 11.69 0.71 16.15
C ASN A 269 11.54 -0.03 14.82
N PRO A 270 10.74 -1.10 14.75
CA PRO A 270 10.42 -1.75 13.49
C PRO A 270 9.55 -0.82 12.65
N PHE A 271 9.86 -0.76 11.36
CA PHE A 271 9.09 -0.04 10.37
C PHE A 271 8.95 -0.85 9.08
N GLN A 272 7.90 -0.58 8.32
CA GLN A 272 7.64 -1.18 7.03
C GLN A 272 7.27 -0.09 6.02
N VAL A 273 7.78 -0.22 4.80
CA VAL A 273 7.55 0.73 3.72
C VAL A 273 6.70 0.06 2.64
N GLU A 274 5.63 0.74 2.26
CA GLU A 274 4.76 0.35 1.15
C GLU A 274 4.71 1.51 0.16
N VAL A 275 4.85 1.21 -1.13
CA VAL A 275 4.82 2.21 -2.18
C VAL A 275 3.81 1.84 -3.25
N GLY A 276 3.24 2.85 -3.89
CA GLY A 276 2.38 2.72 -5.05
C GLY A 276 2.81 3.70 -6.13
N LEU A 277 2.71 3.28 -7.38
CA LEU A 277 3.01 4.10 -8.54
C LEU A 277 1.90 3.92 -9.56
N VAL A 278 1.27 5.03 -9.91
CA VAL A 278 0.25 5.12 -10.95
C VAL A 278 0.86 5.85 -12.13
N TYR A 279 0.70 5.31 -13.35
CA TYR A 279 1.27 5.88 -14.57
C TYR A 279 0.22 6.00 -15.68
N GLY A 280 0.29 7.09 -16.44
CA GLY A 280 -0.52 7.32 -17.64
C GLY A 280 -1.92 7.86 -17.37
N GLY A 281 -2.83 7.60 -18.31
CA GLY A 281 -4.20 8.10 -18.28
C GLY A 281 -4.30 9.58 -18.67
N LYS A 282 -5.24 10.29 -18.04
CA LYS A 282 -5.45 11.74 -18.23
C LYS A 282 -4.51 12.59 -17.37
N LEU A 283 -3.42 12.02 -16.86
CA LEU A 283 -2.44 12.78 -16.08
C LEU A 283 -1.64 13.73 -16.97
N PRO A 284 -1.35 14.96 -16.50
CA PRO A 284 -0.54 15.92 -17.23
C PRO A 284 0.89 15.40 -17.39
N LYS A 285 1.43 15.50 -18.62
CA LYS A 285 2.77 14.99 -18.96
C LYS A 285 3.91 15.96 -18.59
N GLU A 286 3.61 17.26 -18.54
CA GLU A 286 4.60 18.32 -18.34
C GLU A 286 4.69 18.79 -16.89
N GLU A 287 3.74 18.37 -16.04
CA GLU A 287 3.71 18.72 -14.63
C GLU A 287 4.63 17.83 -13.77
N PRO A 288 5.08 18.35 -12.61
CA PRO A 288 5.77 17.52 -11.62
C PRO A 288 4.83 16.43 -11.10
N VAL A 289 5.41 15.25 -10.87
CA VAL A 289 4.69 14.09 -10.35
C VAL A 289 4.03 14.42 -9.01
N LYS A 290 2.75 14.03 -8.85
CA LYS A 290 2.03 14.18 -7.59
C LYS A 290 2.53 13.14 -6.58
N ILE A 291 3.00 13.60 -5.41
CA ILE A 291 3.51 12.73 -4.35
C ILE A 291 2.52 12.72 -3.17
N MET A 292 2.00 11.55 -2.87
CA MET A 292 1.10 11.26 -1.75
C MET A 292 1.89 10.56 -0.65
N ARG A 293 2.01 11.22 0.51
CA ARG A 293 2.83 10.75 1.63
C ARG A 293 1.93 10.34 2.79
N PHE A 294 2.23 9.19 3.37
CA PHE A 294 1.46 8.62 4.46
C PHE A 294 2.37 8.08 5.55
N ALA A 295 1.97 8.29 6.80
CA ALA A 295 2.67 7.75 7.96
C ALA A 295 1.65 7.18 8.95
N ASN A 296 1.79 5.91 9.33
CA ASN A 296 0.85 5.20 10.20
C ASN A 296 -0.62 5.39 9.82
N ARG A 297 -0.92 5.30 8.52
CA ARG A 297 -2.25 5.52 7.95
C ARG A 297 -2.84 6.92 8.10
N VAL A 298 -1.98 7.92 8.25
CA VAL A 298 -2.33 9.34 8.28
C VAL A 298 -1.68 10.03 7.08
N PRO A 299 -2.42 10.82 6.29
CA PRO A 299 -1.85 11.60 5.20
C PRO A 299 -1.02 12.78 5.71
N LEU A 300 0.08 13.05 5.02
CA LEU A 300 0.98 14.18 5.27
C LEU A 300 0.84 15.19 4.13
N LEU A 301 0.12 16.28 4.37
CA LEU A 301 -0.20 17.26 3.32
C LEU A 301 0.84 18.39 3.25
N TYR A 302 1.36 18.83 4.39
CA TYR A 302 2.24 20.00 4.44
C TYR A 302 3.74 19.63 4.48
N GLN A 303 4.61 20.63 4.30
CA GLN A 303 6.07 20.50 4.45
C GLN A 303 6.72 19.38 3.60
N GLN A 304 6.27 19.23 2.35
CA GLN A 304 6.80 18.22 1.42
C GLN A 304 8.33 18.31 1.25
N GLY A 305 8.89 19.53 1.19
CA GLY A 305 10.33 19.73 0.98
C GLY A 305 11.23 19.21 2.12
N GLY A 306 10.71 19.07 3.34
CA GLY A 306 11.47 18.58 4.49
C GLY A 306 11.28 17.10 4.78
N CYS A 307 10.56 16.36 3.92
CA CYS A 307 10.20 14.97 4.20
C CYS A 307 11.17 13.99 3.54
N VAL A 308 11.63 12.99 4.31
CA VAL A 308 12.53 11.93 3.82
C VAL A 308 12.00 11.19 2.59
N THR A 309 10.68 11.02 2.44
CA THR A 309 10.08 10.38 1.26
C THR A 309 10.32 11.21 -0.01
N THR A 310 10.23 12.53 0.10
CA THR A 310 10.45 13.44 -1.03
C THR A 310 11.92 13.53 -1.38
N THR A 311 12.80 13.56 -0.36
CA THR A 311 14.25 13.47 -0.55
C THR A 311 14.64 12.16 -1.23
N ALA A 312 14.08 11.03 -0.76
CA ALA A 312 14.30 9.71 -1.33
C ALA A 312 13.89 9.65 -2.81
N ILE A 313 12.68 10.11 -3.15
CA ILE A 313 12.19 10.18 -4.54
C ILE A 313 13.08 11.09 -5.39
N SER A 314 13.46 12.26 -4.88
CA SER A 314 14.27 13.24 -5.61
C SER A 314 15.70 12.77 -5.89
N SER A 315 16.20 11.84 -5.09
CA SER A 315 17.55 11.25 -5.21
C SER A 315 17.64 10.13 -6.27
N ILE A 316 16.50 9.60 -6.73
CA ILE A 316 16.45 8.56 -7.76
C ILE A 316 16.57 9.21 -9.14
N ASP A 317 17.40 8.62 -10.02
CA ASP A 317 17.52 9.03 -11.43
C ASP A 317 16.38 8.43 -12.25
N TRP A 318 15.28 9.17 -12.37
CA TRP A 318 14.03 8.69 -12.99
C TRP A 318 14.09 8.60 -14.51
N ARG A 319 15.09 9.23 -15.14
CA ARG A 319 15.33 9.16 -16.59
C ARG A 319 15.54 7.74 -17.09
N ARG A 320 16.16 6.90 -16.25
CA ARG A 320 16.37 5.49 -16.54
C ARG A 320 15.07 4.69 -16.61
N TYR A 321 14.01 5.18 -15.96
CA TYR A 321 12.72 4.52 -15.84
C TYR A 321 11.64 5.15 -16.73
N GLY A 322 12.00 6.04 -17.66
CA GLY A 322 11.07 6.61 -18.65
C GLY A 322 10.34 7.88 -18.23
N LEU A 323 10.72 8.53 -17.12
CA LEU A 323 10.22 9.85 -16.72
C LEU A 323 11.25 10.95 -17.04
N SER A 324 10.78 12.18 -17.25
CA SER A 324 11.67 13.31 -17.50
C SER A 324 12.19 13.90 -16.20
N GLN A 325 13.45 14.29 -16.18
CA GLN A 325 14.09 14.93 -15.03
C GLN A 325 15.24 15.81 -15.54
N PRO A 326 14.98 17.07 -15.94
CA PRO A 326 15.94 17.91 -16.64
C PRO A 326 17.30 18.04 -15.93
N SER A 327 17.29 18.17 -14.60
CA SER A 327 18.49 18.37 -13.78
C SER A 327 19.09 17.09 -13.20
N GLY A 328 18.51 15.92 -13.45
CA GLY A 328 18.93 14.62 -12.86
C GLY A 328 18.82 14.51 -11.33
N LYS A 329 18.42 15.59 -10.66
CA LYS A 329 18.09 15.69 -9.22
C LYS A 329 16.82 16.51 -9.07
N GLY A 330 15.99 16.14 -8.10
CA GLY A 330 14.71 16.81 -7.84
C GLY A 330 13.51 15.97 -8.25
N ILE A 331 12.31 16.53 -8.12
CA ILE A 331 11.08 15.81 -8.42
C ILE A 331 10.99 15.58 -9.94
N PRO A 332 10.73 14.35 -10.41
CA PRO A 332 10.56 14.07 -11.83
C PRO A 332 9.28 14.72 -12.38
N THR A 333 9.27 14.99 -13.68
CA THR A 333 8.08 15.43 -14.41
C THR A 333 7.55 14.29 -15.28
N GLY A 334 6.23 14.17 -15.34
CA GLY A 334 5.56 13.12 -16.10
C GLY A 334 4.19 12.74 -15.56
N PRO A 335 3.44 11.95 -16.34
CA PRO A 335 2.08 11.53 -16.01
C PRO A 335 2.10 10.40 -14.97
N ALA A 336 2.52 10.70 -13.73
CA ALA A 336 2.58 9.73 -12.66
C ALA A 336 2.10 10.28 -11.31
N ILE A 337 1.65 9.37 -10.45
CA ILE A 337 1.36 9.62 -9.03
C ILE A 337 2.16 8.63 -8.20
N PHE A 338 2.89 9.14 -7.21
CA PHE A 338 3.67 8.33 -6.28
C PHE A 338 3.00 8.31 -4.91
N LEU A 339 2.74 7.12 -4.39
CA LEU A 339 2.26 6.89 -3.04
C LEU A 339 3.39 6.29 -2.22
N ALA A 340 3.67 6.87 -1.05
CA ALA A 340 4.60 6.31 -0.07
C ALA A 340 3.91 6.21 1.29
N HIS A 341 3.88 5.01 1.86
CA HIS A 341 3.37 4.74 3.19
C HIS A 341 4.45 4.14 4.08
N ILE A 342 4.65 4.75 5.26
CA ILE A 342 5.57 4.26 6.27
C ILE A 342 4.75 3.88 7.51
N SER A 343 4.81 2.59 7.88
CA SER A 343 4.24 2.05 9.11
C SER A 343 5.34 1.83 10.13
N SER A 344 5.19 2.32 11.36
CA SER A 344 6.16 2.13 12.43
C SER A 344 5.52 2.26 13.82
N THR A 345 6.14 1.69 14.85
CA THR A 345 5.75 1.91 16.25
C THR A 345 5.91 3.38 16.65
N GLN A 346 7.00 4.00 16.19
CA GLN A 346 7.31 5.41 16.35
C GLN A 346 7.70 5.96 14.98
N ILE A 347 7.24 7.16 14.64
CA ILE A 347 7.64 7.84 13.40
C ILE A 347 8.52 9.02 13.82
N PRO A 348 9.72 9.17 13.24
CA PRO A 348 10.58 10.30 13.53
C PRO A 348 10.05 11.51 12.74
N PHE A 349 9.23 12.35 13.38
CA PHE A 349 8.76 13.58 12.76
C PHE A 349 9.79 14.71 12.92
N THR A 350 9.85 15.62 11.95
CA THR A 350 10.72 16.82 12.02
C THR A 350 10.25 17.83 13.05
N SER A 351 8.94 17.89 13.27
CA SER A 351 8.27 18.83 14.18
C SER A 351 7.11 18.14 14.91
N GLU A 352 6.65 18.76 15.99
CA GLU A 352 5.50 18.34 16.79
C GLU A 352 4.19 18.34 15.99
N SER A 353 4.14 19.09 14.89
CA SER A 353 3.01 19.16 13.95
C SER A 353 2.84 17.90 13.11
N LYS A 354 3.86 17.03 13.01
CA LYS A 354 3.82 15.72 12.34
C LYS A 354 3.53 15.75 10.84
N GLU A 355 3.95 16.81 10.15
CA GLU A 355 3.72 17.00 8.71
C GLU A 355 4.83 16.40 7.82
N ALA A 356 6.01 16.17 8.38
CA ALA A 356 7.14 15.62 7.65
C ALA A 356 7.92 14.63 8.52
N ILE A 357 8.41 13.57 7.87
CA ILE A 357 9.27 12.56 8.46
C ILE A 357 10.71 13.03 8.32
N ALA A 358 11.46 12.99 9.41
CA ALA A 358 12.85 13.40 9.51
C ALA A 358 13.77 12.53 8.66
N ASP A 359 14.93 13.09 8.31
CA ASP A 359 15.92 12.44 7.48
C ASP A 359 16.67 11.36 8.27
N VAL A 360 16.23 10.12 8.11
CA VAL A 360 16.80 8.92 8.73
C VAL A 360 17.27 8.02 7.60
N THR A 361 18.57 7.71 7.57
CA THR A 361 19.21 7.02 6.45
C THR A 361 18.65 5.61 6.22
N GLU A 362 18.29 4.88 7.28
CA GLU A 362 17.68 3.55 7.16
C GLU A 362 16.31 3.62 6.49
N ILE A 363 15.49 4.62 6.83
CA ILE A 363 14.17 4.83 6.21
C ILE A 363 14.34 5.30 4.77
N GLU A 364 15.24 6.25 4.52
CA GLU A 364 15.51 6.80 3.20
C GLU A 364 15.95 5.69 2.22
N ASN A 365 16.85 4.81 2.64
CA ASN A 365 17.34 3.70 1.84
C ASN A 365 16.22 2.69 1.50
N GLU A 366 15.38 2.34 2.48
CA GLU A 366 14.27 1.40 2.24
C GLU A 366 13.23 2.00 1.28
N VAL A 367 12.91 3.29 1.42
CA VAL A 367 12.02 4.00 0.49
C VAL A 367 12.61 4.02 -0.93
N LYS A 368 13.93 4.27 -1.08
CA LYS A 368 14.58 4.22 -2.40
C LYS A 368 14.49 2.83 -3.03
N LEU A 369 14.72 1.77 -2.25
CA LEU A 369 14.65 0.40 -2.73
C LEU A 369 13.23 0.04 -3.17
N ALA A 370 12.22 0.41 -2.36
CA ALA A 370 10.81 0.20 -2.68
C ALA A 370 10.42 0.89 -4.00
N PHE A 371 10.76 2.16 -4.18
CA PHE A 371 10.45 2.88 -5.42
C PHE A 371 11.21 2.33 -6.63
N ARG A 372 12.47 1.90 -6.47
CA ARG A 372 13.24 1.29 -7.56
C ARG A 372 12.62 -0.02 -8.04
N GLU A 373 12.05 -0.80 -7.13
CA GLU A 373 11.33 -2.04 -7.46
C GLU A 373 10.12 -1.75 -8.37
N CYS A 374 9.28 -0.79 -7.98
CA CYS A 374 8.15 -0.33 -8.82
C CYS A 374 8.63 0.30 -10.14
N ALA A 375 9.67 1.13 -10.10
CA ALA A 375 10.17 1.84 -11.27
C ALA A 375 10.70 0.90 -12.37
N ARG A 376 11.31 -0.24 -11.99
CA ARG A 376 11.72 -1.27 -12.96
C ARG A 376 10.53 -1.90 -13.68
N LYS A 377 9.45 -2.20 -12.95
CA LYS A 377 8.21 -2.73 -13.54
C LYS A 377 7.56 -1.73 -14.50
N VAL A 378 7.55 -0.44 -14.13
CA VAL A 378 7.08 0.65 -15.01
C VAL A 378 7.93 0.77 -16.27
N GLN A 379 9.26 0.70 -16.14
CA GLN A 379 10.17 0.75 -17.28
C GLN A 379 9.93 -0.39 -18.27
N GLN A 380 9.68 -1.60 -17.76
CA GLN A 380 9.31 -2.76 -18.58
C GLN A 380 8.00 -2.51 -19.34
N HIS A 381 6.97 -2.02 -18.65
CA HIS A 381 5.68 -1.67 -19.27
C HIS A 381 5.82 -0.58 -20.35
N ILE A 382 6.55 0.51 -20.08
CA ILE A 382 6.80 1.58 -21.06
C ILE A 382 7.54 1.03 -22.29
N SER A 383 8.56 0.20 -22.07
CA SER A 383 9.35 -0.39 -23.15
C SER A 383 8.52 -1.36 -24.00
N LYS A 384 7.65 -2.16 -23.38
CA LYS A 384 6.66 -3.03 -24.04
C LYS A 384 5.69 -2.21 -24.90
N LYS A 385 5.19 -1.09 -24.38
CA LYS A 385 4.29 -0.17 -25.10
C LYS A 385 4.97 0.45 -26.33
N VAL A 386 6.20 0.97 -26.18
CA VAL A 386 6.94 1.57 -27.30
C VAL A 386 7.27 0.52 -28.37
N LYS A 387 7.64 -0.70 -28.00
CA LYS A 387 7.89 -1.80 -28.94
C LYS A 387 6.60 -2.20 -29.68
N ARG A 388 5.47 -2.32 -28.96
CA ARG A 388 4.14 -2.62 -29.53
C ARG A 388 3.70 -1.53 -30.52
N ALA A 389 3.81 -0.26 -30.16
CA ALA A 389 3.42 0.87 -31.01
C ALA A 389 4.21 0.91 -32.32
N LYS A 390 5.56 0.87 -32.25
CA LYS A 390 6.42 0.88 -33.44
C LYS A 390 6.14 -0.31 -34.36
N THR A 391 5.87 -1.48 -33.79
CA THR A 391 5.60 -2.66 -34.62
C THR A 391 4.21 -2.63 -35.23
N ARG A 392 3.21 -2.10 -34.52
CA ARG A 392 1.86 -1.88 -35.06
C ARG A 392 1.86 -0.87 -36.21
N GLU A 393 2.57 0.25 -36.06
CA GLU A 393 2.76 1.21 -37.16
C GLU A 393 3.41 0.56 -38.39
N LYS A 394 4.44 -0.26 -38.17
CA LYS A 394 5.06 -1.04 -39.25
C LYS A 394 4.06 -2.00 -39.90
N PHE A 395 3.24 -2.70 -39.11
CA PHE A 395 2.23 -3.64 -39.60
C PHE A 395 1.13 -2.95 -40.41
N ASP A 396 0.58 -1.85 -39.90
CA ASP A 396 -0.47 -1.08 -40.57
C ASP A 396 0.04 -0.52 -41.91
N LEU A 397 1.29 -0.03 -41.92
CA LEU A 397 1.94 0.46 -43.13
C LEU A 397 2.15 -0.67 -44.16
N ILE A 398 2.60 -1.84 -43.74
CA ILE A 398 2.76 -3.01 -44.63
C ILE A 398 1.41 -3.47 -45.16
N THR A 399 0.39 -3.58 -44.31
CA THR A 399 -0.95 -4.06 -44.69
C THR A 399 -1.61 -3.12 -45.69
N ARG A 400 -1.35 -1.81 -45.62
CA ARG A 400 -1.88 -0.84 -46.59
C ARG A 400 -1.07 -0.83 -47.90
N ILE A 401 0.25 -0.85 -47.83
CA ILE A 401 1.12 -0.67 -49.01
C ILE A 401 1.26 -1.96 -49.83
N LEU A 402 1.38 -3.12 -49.16
CA LEU A 402 1.71 -4.38 -49.83
C LEU A 402 0.64 -4.83 -50.85
N PRO A 403 -0.68 -4.75 -50.56
CA PRO A 403 -1.72 -5.08 -51.54
C PRO A 403 -1.75 -4.12 -52.73
N GLU A 404 -1.50 -2.82 -52.49
CA GLU A 404 -1.45 -1.80 -53.55
C GLU A 404 -0.27 -2.04 -54.51
N ILE A 405 0.91 -2.38 -53.98
CA ILE A 405 2.06 -2.77 -54.79
C ILE A 405 1.74 -4.03 -55.61
N ALA A 406 1.15 -5.04 -54.97
CA ALA A 406 0.82 -6.29 -55.62
C ALA A 406 -0.21 -6.10 -56.74
N LYS A 407 -1.25 -5.28 -56.52
CA LYS A 407 -2.26 -4.94 -57.53
C LYS A 407 -1.63 -4.20 -58.70
N LYS A 408 -0.89 -3.12 -58.47
CA LYS A 408 -0.23 -2.37 -59.56
C LYS A 408 0.76 -3.20 -60.36
N SER A 409 1.53 -4.07 -59.69
CA SER A 409 2.50 -4.94 -60.35
C SER A 409 1.81 -6.04 -61.16
N ALA A 410 0.71 -6.59 -60.65
CA ALA A 410 -0.12 -7.57 -61.33
C ALA A 410 -0.80 -6.97 -62.57
N ASP A 411 -1.34 -5.75 -62.45
CA ASP A 411 -1.95 -5.00 -63.54
C ASP A 411 -0.93 -4.68 -64.65
N MET A 412 0.28 -4.23 -64.30
CA MET A 412 1.35 -3.97 -65.28
C MET A 412 1.78 -5.21 -66.06
N LEU A 413 1.69 -6.40 -65.46
CA LEU A 413 2.13 -7.66 -66.05
C LEU A 413 0.96 -8.53 -66.57
N ASN A 414 -0.29 -8.06 -66.47
CA ASN A 414 -1.53 -8.82 -66.76
C ASN A 414 -1.54 -10.21 -66.09
N LYS A 415 -1.16 -10.29 -64.81
CA LYS A 415 -1.11 -11.55 -64.03
C LYS A 415 -2.05 -11.49 -62.83
N PRO A 416 -2.47 -12.65 -62.27
CA PRO A 416 -3.25 -12.66 -61.03
C PRO A 416 -2.41 -12.17 -59.84
N ILE A 417 -3.10 -11.58 -58.85
CA ILE A 417 -2.48 -11.05 -57.62
C ILE A 417 -1.77 -12.19 -56.86
N PRO A 418 -0.47 -12.07 -56.56
CA PRO A 418 0.27 -13.11 -55.84
C PRO A 418 -0.16 -13.19 -54.36
N SER A 419 -0.08 -14.39 -53.76
CA SER A 419 -0.34 -14.60 -52.33
C SER A 419 0.66 -13.82 -51.47
N LEU A 420 0.17 -12.93 -50.61
CA LEU A 420 1.00 -12.02 -49.82
C LEU A 420 1.58 -12.66 -48.55
N ASP A 421 1.02 -13.77 -48.09
CA ASP A 421 1.34 -14.38 -46.78
C ASP A 421 2.83 -14.72 -46.64
N LYS A 422 3.46 -15.23 -47.70
CA LYS A 422 4.90 -15.55 -47.74
C LYS A 422 5.79 -14.30 -47.67
N ILE A 423 5.30 -13.15 -48.11
CA ILE A 423 6.02 -11.88 -48.10
C ILE A 423 5.84 -11.20 -46.73
N ILE A 424 4.62 -11.24 -46.18
CA ILE A 424 4.32 -10.73 -44.83
C ILE A 424 5.18 -11.44 -43.79
N THR A 425 5.23 -12.78 -43.83
CA THR A 425 6.11 -13.57 -42.95
C THR A 425 7.60 -13.23 -43.14
N LYS A 426 8.04 -12.92 -44.37
CA LYS A 426 9.42 -12.51 -44.66
C LYS A 426 9.79 -11.13 -44.10
N ILE A 427 8.86 -10.17 -44.06
CA ILE A 427 9.11 -8.81 -43.57
C ILE A 427 8.98 -8.71 -42.05
N MET A 428 8.10 -9.52 -41.47
CA MET A 428 7.79 -9.50 -40.05
C MET A 428 8.77 -10.33 -39.21
N ASP A 429 9.03 -11.60 -39.58
CA ASP A 429 9.92 -12.53 -38.88
C ASP A 429 9.77 -12.59 -37.34
N VAL A 430 8.54 -12.42 -36.85
CA VAL A 430 8.20 -12.40 -35.41
C VAL A 430 6.99 -13.28 -35.09
N VAL A 431 6.88 -13.73 -33.85
CA VAL A 431 5.65 -14.32 -33.29
C VAL A 431 4.87 -13.20 -32.61
N TRP A 432 3.62 -13.04 -33.01
CA TRP A 432 2.73 -11.99 -32.52
C TRP A 432 1.74 -12.58 -31.54
N ILE A 433 1.65 -11.98 -30.35
CA ILE A 433 0.72 -12.39 -29.30
C ILE A 433 -0.14 -11.19 -28.95
N GLU A 434 -1.44 -11.33 -29.20
CA GLU A 434 -2.48 -10.38 -28.78
C GLU A 434 -3.28 -10.98 -27.65
N ASP A 435 -3.65 -10.14 -26.71
CA ASP A 435 -4.41 -10.53 -25.55
C ASP A 435 -5.60 -9.58 -25.36
N LEU A 436 -6.74 -10.14 -24.99
CA LEU A 436 -8.00 -9.44 -24.83
C LEU A 436 -8.72 -9.99 -23.60
N ILE A 437 -9.02 -9.10 -22.66
CA ILE A 437 -9.68 -9.44 -21.39
C ILE A 437 -11.10 -8.89 -21.42
N GLU A 438 -12.08 -9.77 -21.23
CA GLU A 438 -13.50 -9.46 -21.12
C GLU A 438 -13.99 -9.81 -19.72
N TYR A 439 -14.90 -9.00 -19.19
CA TYR A 439 -15.52 -9.24 -17.88
C TYR A 439 -16.98 -9.60 -18.08
N GLU A 440 -17.37 -10.79 -17.64
CA GLU A 440 -18.75 -11.25 -17.65
C GLU A 440 -19.29 -11.29 -16.23
N LYS A 441 -20.36 -10.52 -15.97
CA LYS A 441 -21.10 -10.62 -14.70
C LYS A 441 -22.03 -11.81 -14.80
N VAL A 442 -21.73 -12.88 -14.07
CA VAL A 442 -22.58 -14.05 -14.03
C VAL A 442 -23.63 -13.87 -12.94
N SER A 443 -24.88 -13.61 -13.34
CA SER A 443 -26.05 -13.83 -12.51
C SER A 443 -26.49 -15.29 -12.71
N ARG A 444 -25.92 -16.21 -11.93
CA ARG A 444 -26.45 -17.58 -11.87
C ARG A 444 -27.23 -17.73 -10.57
N GLU A 445 -28.49 -18.16 -10.69
CA GLU A 445 -29.20 -18.80 -9.58
C GLU A 445 -28.51 -20.14 -9.27
N PRO A 446 -28.32 -20.50 -7.99
CA PRO A 446 -27.70 -21.75 -7.63
C PRO A 446 -28.67 -22.91 -7.89
N VAL A 447 -28.47 -23.66 -8.98
CA VAL A 447 -29.04 -25.01 -9.11
C VAL A 447 -28.22 -25.92 -8.21
N GLN A 448 -28.58 -25.99 -6.93
CA GLN A 448 -28.09 -27.02 -6.03
C GLN A 448 -28.79 -28.34 -6.38
N THR A 449 -28.02 -29.38 -6.71
CA THR A 449 -28.45 -30.75 -6.42
C THR A 449 -27.24 -31.56 -5.99
N THR A 450 -26.87 -31.43 -4.72
CA THR A 450 -26.20 -32.51 -3.99
C THR A 450 -26.84 -32.62 -2.61
N LEU A 451 -27.31 -33.83 -2.31
CA LEU A 451 -27.72 -34.25 -0.98
C LEU A 451 -26.50 -34.21 -0.06
N ILE A 452 -26.73 -33.74 1.16
CA ILE A 452 -25.86 -33.76 2.35
C ILE A 452 -25.06 -32.46 2.58
N GLY A 453 -25.52 -31.70 3.57
CA GLY A 453 -24.68 -30.82 4.40
C GLY A 453 -24.96 -29.33 4.28
N ASN A 454 -25.70 -28.78 5.25
CA ASN A 454 -25.95 -27.34 5.42
C ASN A 454 -24.64 -26.54 5.55
N ILE A 455 -24.39 -25.62 4.60
CA ILE A 455 -23.45 -24.50 4.72
C ILE A 455 -24.24 -23.22 4.32
N PRO A 456 -24.07 -22.08 5.02
CA PRO A 456 -24.89 -20.89 4.80
C PRO A 456 -24.74 -20.35 3.37
N GLN A 457 -25.88 -20.23 2.67
CA GLN A 457 -26.03 -19.54 1.40
C GLN A 457 -25.94 -18.03 1.60
N GLU A 458 -24.99 -17.38 0.92
CA GLU A 458 -25.13 -16.05 0.28
C GLU A 458 -23.79 -15.71 -0.41
N GLN A 459 -23.46 -16.39 -1.51
CA GLN A 459 -22.44 -15.88 -2.44
C GLN A 459 -23.15 -15.00 -3.48
N LYS A 460 -23.07 -13.68 -3.26
CA LYS A 460 -23.48 -12.66 -4.23
C LYS A 460 -22.59 -12.79 -5.47
N GLY A 461 -23.20 -12.64 -6.65
CA GLY A 461 -22.64 -12.97 -7.96
C GLY A 461 -21.17 -12.62 -8.17
N GLY A 462 -20.40 -13.61 -8.61
CA GLY A 462 -19.00 -13.43 -9.00
C GLY A 462 -18.89 -12.77 -10.38
N THR A 463 -17.87 -11.92 -10.55
CA THR A 463 -17.43 -11.53 -11.89
C THR A 463 -16.52 -12.64 -12.41
N ILE A 464 -16.78 -13.15 -13.61
CA ILE A 464 -15.87 -14.05 -14.30
C ILE A 464 -15.05 -13.21 -15.27
N THR A 465 -13.73 -13.26 -15.14
CA THR A 465 -12.80 -12.62 -16.07
C THR A 465 -12.42 -13.64 -17.12
N LYS A 466 -12.79 -13.39 -18.38
CA LYS A 466 -12.43 -14.23 -19.54
C LYS A 466 -11.27 -13.58 -20.27
N SER A 467 -10.13 -14.26 -20.33
CA SER A 467 -8.97 -13.82 -21.10
C SER A 467 -8.86 -14.65 -22.37
N LYS A 468 -8.72 -13.98 -23.53
CA LYS A 468 -8.46 -14.59 -24.84
C LYS A 468 -7.09 -14.11 -25.32
N ILE A 469 -6.22 -15.04 -25.67
CA ILE A 469 -4.87 -14.81 -26.19
C ILE A 469 -4.80 -15.41 -27.58
N MET A 470 -4.52 -14.58 -28.58
CA MET A 470 -4.29 -14.98 -29.96
C MET A 470 -2.80 -14.96 -30.28
N ILE A 471 -2.28 -16.08 -30.76
CA ILE A 471 -0.87 -16.26 -31.12
C ILE A 471 -0.78 -16.49 -32.63
N ILE A 472 0.02 -15.69 -33.33
CA ILE A 472 0.24 -15.79 -34.77
C ILE A 472 1.73 -15.94 -35.05
N ASN A 473 2.12 -17.00 -35.76
CA ASN A 473 3.52 -17.19 -36.15
C ASN A 473 3.83 -16.53 -37.50
N TYR A 474 4.49 -15.37 -37.51
CA TYR A 474 4.99 -14.76 -38.75
C TYR A 474 6.44 -15.16 -39.10
N LYS A 475 7.06 -16.12 -38.42
CA LYS A 475 8.38 -16.67 -38.82
C LYS A 475 8.25 -17.72 -39.92
N ARG A 476 9.32 -17.90 -40.69
CA ARG A 476 9.42 -18.91 -41.75
C ARG A 476 9.53 -20.34 -41.23
N SER A 477 10.13 -20.51 -40.06
CA SER A 477 10.27 -21.82 -39.43
C SER A 477 9.10 -22.05 -38.47
N PRO A 478 8.61 -23.30 -38.39
CA PRO A 478 7.66 -23.67 -37.36
C PRO A 478 8.27 -23.40 -35.99
N GLN A 479 7.48 -22.80 -35.09
CA GLN A 479 7.94 -22.45 -33.74
C GLN A 479 7.30 -23.37 -32.72
N LYS A 480 8.07 -23.72 -31.68
CA LYS A 480 7.61 -24.48 -30.52
C LYS A 480 8.14 -23.76 -29.27
N PHE A 481 7.25 -23.39 -28.35
CA PHE A 481 7.64 -22.68 -27.15
C PHE A 481 6.60 -22.88 -26.03
N ASN A 482 7.00 -22.63 -24.79
CA ASN A 482 6.08 -22.64 -23.67
C ASN A 482 5.57 -21.23 -23.41
N LEU A 483 4.28 -21.09 -23.12
CA LEU A 483 3.66 -19.85 -22.70
C LEU A 483 3.26 -19.97 -21.23
N TYR A 484 3.56 -18.94 -20.45
CA TYR A 484 3.15 -18.79 -19.07
C TYR A 484 2.26 -17.57 -18.95
N THR A 485 1.23 -17.65 -18.13
CA THR A 485 0.43 -16.49 -17.71
C THR A 485 0.40 -16.45 -16.19
N ILE A 486 0.81 -15.33 -15.60
CA ILE A 486 0.73 -15.13 -14.16
C ILE A 486 -0.72 -14.84 -13.76
N ILE A 487 -1.17 -15.48 -12.69
CA ILE A 487 -2.49 -15.29 -12.10
C ILE A 487 -2.35 -14.78 -10.65
N PRO A 488 -3.25 -13.91 -10.17
CA PRO A 488 -3.23 -13.48 -8.77
C PRO A 488 -3.48 -14.66 -7.81
N ASP A 489 -2.82 -14.68 -6.65
CA ASP A 489 -2.95 -15.74 -5.64
C ASP A 489 -4.39 -15.90 -5.11
N ASP A 490 -5.20 -14.84 -5.18
CA ASP A 490 -6.58 -14.80 -4.73
C ASP A 490 -7.59 -15.32 -5.80
N ALA A 491 -7.12 -15.63 -7.02
CA ALA A 491 -7.98 -16.02 -8.14
C ALA A 491 -8.18 -17.54 -8.24
N VAL A 492 -9.41 -17.98 -8.54
CA VAL A 492 -9.73 -19.37 -8.82
C VAL A 492 -9.78 -19.58 -10.33
N VAL A 493 -8.95 -20.48 -10.87
CA VAL A 493 -8.93 -20.80 -12.30
C VAL A 493 -10.16 -21.62 -12.68
N GLY A 494 -10.93 -21.12 -13.64
CA GLY A 494 -12.12 -21.75 -14.22
C GLY A 494 -11.77 -22.60 -15.45
N GLU A 495 -12.55 -22.46 -16.52
CA GLU A 495 -12.32 -23.20 -17.76
C GLU A 495 -11.08 -22.69 -18.51
N VAL A 496 -10.25 -23.61 -19.01
CA VAL A 496 -9.02 -23.31 -19.75
C VAL A 496 -8.97 -24.14 -21.03
N ASN A 497 -8.83 -23.47 -22.17
CA ASN A 497 -8.76 -24.08 -23.49
C ASN A 497 -7.64 -23.43 -24.32
N PRO A 498 -6.68 -24.18 -24.90
CA PRO A 498 -6.43 -25.62 -24.78
C PRO A 498 -5.96 -26.04 -23.38
N LYS A 499 -6.00 -27.35 -23.09
CA LYS A 499 -5.61 -27.91 -21.78
C LYS A 499 -4.18 -27.47 -21.40
N PRO A 500 -3.99 -26.84 -20.23
CA PRO A 500 -2.67 -26.41 -19.79
C PRO A 500 -1.81 -27.59 -19.36
N ALA A 501 -0.49 -27.44 -19.49
CA ALA A 501 0.49 -28.43 -19.06
C ALA A 501 0.68 -28.45 -17.53
N LYS A 502 0.56 -27.28 -16.87
CA LYS A 502 0.61 -27.14 -15.41
C LYS A 502 -0.23 -25.94 -14.97
N ILE A 503 -0.99 -26.11 -13.89
CA ILE A 503 -1.68 -25.02 -13.19
C ILE A 503 -1.05 -24.96 -11.79
N ALA A 504 -0.34 -23.88 -11.49
CA ALA A 504 0.15 -23.56 -10.16
C ALA A 504 -0.75 -22.49 -9.52
N ASN A 505 -0.54 -22.17 -8.24
CA ASN A 505 -1.32 -21.15 -7.56
C ASN A 505 -1.14 -19.75 -8.16
N ASN A 506 0.02 -19.49 -8.77
CA ASN A 506 0.44 -18.17 -9.26
C ASN A 506 0.65 -18.10 -10.79
N TYR A 507 0.59 -19.22 -11.52
CA TYR A 507 0.70 -19.20 -12.98
C TYR A 507 0.02 -20.40 -13.66
N ILE A 508 -0.34 -20.21 -14.94
CA ILE A 508 -0.79 -21.27 -15.86
C ILE A 508 0.26 -21.44 -16.95
N LYS A 509 0.66 -22.69 -17.23
CA LYS A 509 1.65 -23.03 -18.27
C LYS A 509 0.98 -23.80 -19.40
N TRP A 510 1.23 -23.37 -20.64
CA TRP A 510 0.92 -24.11 -21.86
C TRP A 510 2.21 -24.54 -22.57
N CYS A 511 2.27 -25.79 -22.99
CA CYS A 511 3.28 -26.27 -23.91
C CYS A 511 2.67 -26.19 -25.31
N LEU A 512 3.01 -25.15 -26.08
CA LEU A 512 2.49 -24.99 -27.43
C LEU A 512 3.29 -25.89 -28.36
N ASP A 513 2.57 -26.76 -29.07
CA ASP A 513 3.13 -27.60 -30.12
C ASP A 513 3.55 -26.77 -31.33
N THR A 514 4.03 -27.46 -32.37
CA THR A 514 4.61 -26.83 -33.56
C THR A 514 3.61 -25.93 -34.30
N ILE A 515 3.78 -24.61 -34.16
CA ILE A 515 2.99 -23.58 -34.85
C ILE A 515 3.58 -23.36 -36.25
N GLN A 516 2.85 -23.75 -37.29
CA GLN A 516 3.27 -23.54 -38.68
C GLN A 516 3.31 -22.04 -39.05
N PRO A 517 4.12 -21.63 -40.03
CA PRO A 517 4.13 -20.25 -40.53
C PRO A 517 2.74 -19.78 -40.97
N ALA A 518 2.38 -18.55 -40.61
CA ALA A 518 1.08 -17.91 -40.86
C ALA A 518 -0.15 -18.56 -40.17
N ASN A 519 0.04 -19.62 -39.37
CA ASN A 519 -1.05 -20.19 -38.57
C ASN A 519 -1.29 -19.40 -37.28
N LYS A 520 -2.52 -19.52 -36.78
CA LYS A 520 -3.01 -18.91 -35.55
C LYS A 520 -3.36 -19.98 -34.52
N ILE A 521 -3.13 -19.67 -33.24
CA ILE A 521 -3.58 -20.46 -32.09
C ILE A 521 -4.29 -19.52 -31.14
N ASP A 522 -5.50 -19.88 -30.75
CA ASP A 522 -6.28 -19.15 -29.75
C ASP A 522 -6.24 -19.92 -28.42
N ILE A 523 -5.94 -19.21 -27.35
CA ILE A 523 -5.96 -19.70 -25.97
C ILE A 523 -6.98 -18.86 -25.22
N SER A 524 -7.84 -19.48 -24.43
CA SER A 524 -8.79 -18.80 -23.57
C SER A 524 -8.75 -19.41 -22.17
N PHE A 525 -8.81 -18.58 -21.14
CA PHE A 525 -8.97 -19.03 -19.77
C PHE A 525 -9.90 -18.12 -18.97
N GLU A 526 -10.56 -18.69 -17.97
CA GLU A 526 -11.47 -17.99 -17.08
C GLU A 526 -10.89 -17.90 -15.66
N LEU A 527 -11.07 -16.75 -15.01
CA LEU A 527 -10.75 -16.55 -13.59
C LEU A 527 -12.00 -16.13 -12.83
N ALA A 528 -12.26 -16.79 -11.70
CA ALA A 528 -13.33 -16.50 -10.76
C ALA A 528 -12.76 -15.99 -9.42
N GLY A 529 -13.56 -15.26 -8.65
CA GLY A 529 -13.15 -14.70 -7.35
C GLY A 529 -12.49 -13.32 -7.42
N LEU A 530 -12.33 -12.77 -8.63
CA LEU A 530 -11.82 -11.43 -8.87
C LEU A 530 -12.97 -10.44 -9.09
N GLU A 531 -12.83 -9.21 -8.60
CA GLU A 531 -13.74 -8.12 -8.95
C GLU A 531 -13.33 -7.47 -10.28
N LYS A 532 -14.26 -6.75 -10.93
CA LYS A 532 -13.99 -6.06 -12.19
C LYS A 532 -12.81 -5.11 -12.01
N GLY A 533 -11.68 -5.46 -12.63
CA GLY A 533 -10.47 -4.67 -12.59
C GLY A 533 -9.34 -5.17 -11.70
N ASP A 534 -9.49 -6.31 -11.03
CA ASP A 534 -8.34 -6.90 -10.31
C ASP A 534 -7.28 -7.48 -11.29
N PHE A 535 -7.68 -7.79 -12.54
CA PHE A 535 -6.84 -8.38 -13.59
C PHE A 535 -6.98 -7.62 -14.93
N ASP A 536 -6.17 -6.58 -15.12
CA ASP A 536 -6.27 -5.67 -16.27
C ASP A 536 -5.32 -5.99 -17.43
N GLU A 537 -4.24 -6.75 -17.19
CA GLU A 537 -3.25 -7.14 -18.20
C GLU A 537 -2.88 -8.60 -18.02
N ASN A 538 -2.67 -9.33 -19.13
CA ASN A 538 -2.04 -10.63 -19.06
C ASN A 538 -0.52 -10.46 -19.00
N ASP A 539 0.06 -10.82 -17.85
CA ASP A 539 1.49 -10.98 -17.72
C ASP A 539 1.91 -12.31 -18.39
N LEU A 540 2.13 -12.21 -19.70
CA LEU A 540 2.53 -13.33 -20.56
C LEU A 540 4.04 -13.47 -20.60
N TYR A 541 4.52 -14.69 -20.37
CA TYR A 541 5.92 -15.05 -20.50
C TYR A 541 6.13 -16.25 -21.40
N ILE A 542 7.31 -16.32 -21.99
CA ILE A 542 7.71 -17.34 -22.95
C ILE A 542 9.03 -17.98 -22.57
N GLU A 543 9.13 -19.28 -22.88
CA GLU A 543 10.33 -20.09 -22.68
C GLU A 543 10.55 -20.95 -23.95
N ASN A 544 11.82 -21.27 -24.26
CA ASN A 544 12.23 -22.02 -25.46
C ASN A 544 12.10 -21.28 -26.81
N ILE A 545 11.87 -19.97 -26.80
CA ILE A 545 12.00 -19.10 -27.98
C ILE A 545 12.76 -17.84 -27.59
N ASN A 546 13.53 -17.28 -28.53
CA ASN A 546 14.24 -16.03 -28.26
C ASN A 546 13.22 -14.87 -28.14
N PRO A 547 13.14 -14.19 -26.98
CA PRO A 547 12.18 -13.10 -26.73
C PRO A 547 12.31 -11.92 -27.69
N ALA A 548 13.46 -11.76 -28.33
CA ALA A 548 13.65 -10.72 -29.36
C ALA A 548 12.65 -10.89 -30.52
N PHE A 549 12.30 -12.13 -30.86
CA PHE A 549 11.38 -12.46 -31.95
C PHE A 549 9.93 -12.58 -31.53
N VAL A 550 9.59 -12.34 -30.27
CA VAL A 550 8.21 -12.41 -29.77
C VAL A 550 7.73 -11.02 -29.36
N ILE A 551 6.48 -10.74 -29.69
CA ILE A 551 5.81 -9.48 -29.39
C ILE A 551 4.57 -9.82 -28.60
N GLY A 552 4.44 -9.23 -27.41
CA GLY A 552 3.31 -9.43 -26.50
C GLY A 552 3.63 -10.24 -25.25
N ALA A 553 4.74 -10.97 -25.21
CA ALA A 553 5.19 -11.76 -24.06
C ALA A 553 6.69 -11.55 -23.77
N ASP A 554 7.08 -11.70 -22.50
CA ASP A 554 8.46 -11.51 -22.01
C ASP A 554 9.17 -12.85 -21.72
N LYS A 555 10.48 -12.83 -21.50
CA LYS A 555 11.21 -14.06 -21.17
C LYS A 555 10.80 -14.56 -19.78
N TRP A 556 10.50 -15.85 -19.66
CA TRP A 556 10.37 -16.46 -18.34
C TRP A 556 11.75 -16.53 -17.65
N GLU A 557 11.87 -15.94 -16.46
CA GLU A 557 13.13 -15.91 -15.70
C GLU A 557 13.28 -17.06 -14.68
N GLY A 558 12.25 -17.91 -14.51
CA GLY A 558 12.28 -19.09 -13.63
C GLY A 558 11.13 -19.13 -12.63
N GLU A 559 11.08 -20.19 -11.82
CA GLU A 559 10.22 -20.31 -10.62
C GLU A 559 10.83 -19.60 -9.40
#